data_AF-A0ABD4SFQ0-F1
#
_entry.id   AF-A0ABD4SFQ0-F1
#
_cell.length_a   1.000
_cell.length_b   1.000
_cell.length_c   1.000
_cell.angle_alpha   90.00
_cell.angle_beta   90.00
_cell.angle_gamma   90.00
#
_symmetry.space_group_name_H-M   'P 1'
#
loop_
_entity.id
_entity.type
_entity.pdbx_description
1 polymer ?
#
loop_
_entity_poly.entity_id
_entity_poly.type
_entity_poly.pdbx_seq_one_letter_code
_entity_poly.pdbx_strand_id
1 'polypeptide(L)'
;MIYCANCGAKNQANATFCANCGAKLVKPAQSSQPTQQVQPVKPAKTGKRRADLKQVRKWKKQILIAAAVLLVLLAGYGYGKAYYAKDKQIVQPLQEYYKANPDQGQQRRC
;
A
#
# COMPACT_ATOMS: atom_id res chain seq x y z
N MET A 1 9.72 1.52 -48.84
CA MET A 1 8.82 1.27 -47.69
C MET A 1 9.30 0.04 -46.93
N ILE A 2 8.86 -0.17 -45.69
CA ILE A 2 9.19 -1.37 -44.89
C ILE A 2 7.93 -1.94 -44.24
N TYR A 3 7.86 -3.25 -44.07
CA TYR A 3 6.74 -3.92 -43.39
C TYR A 3 7.17 -4.38 -42.00
N CYS A 4 6.26 -4.30 -41.02
CA CYS A 4 6.57 -4.73 -39.66
C CYS A 4 6.49 -6.25 -39.53
N ALA A 5 7.59 -6.91 -39.19
CA ALA A 5 7.65 -8.36 -38.96
C ALA A 5 6.80 -8.86 -37.77
N ASN A 6 6.24 -7.96 -36.96
CA ASN A 6 5.41 -8.29 -35.80
C ASN A 6 3.91 -8.18 -36.06
N CYS A 7 3.45 -7.26 -36.92
CA CYS A 7 2.02 -7.04 -37.20
C CYS A 7 1.65 -6.86 -38.69
N GLY A 8 2.59 -7.04 -39.61
CA GLY A 8 2.37 -6.87 -41.06
C GLY A 8 2.17 -5.43 -41.54
N ALA A 9 2.04 -4.44 -40.66
CA ALA A 9 1.75 -3.06 -41.05
C ALA A 9 2.84 -2.44 -41.96
N LYS A 10 2.40 -1.67 -42.96
CA LYS A 10 3.25 -0.89 -43.88
C LYS A 10 3.74 0.39 -43.21
N ASN A 11 5.04 0.67 -43.26
CA ASN A 11 5.69 1.80 -42.61
C ASN A 11 6.69 2.51 -43.55
N GLN A 12 7.08 3.74 -43.19
CA GLN A 12 8.08 4.51 -43.94
C GLN A 12 9.47 3.86 -43.85
N ALA A 13 10.27 3.95 -44.92
CA ALA A 13 11.57 3.28 -45.01
C ALA A 13 12.62 3.80 -44.00
N ASN A 14 12.42 5.00 -43.47
CA ASN A 14 13.24 5.62 -42.43
C ASN A 14 12.69 5.44 -41.00
N ALA A 15 11.46 4.93 -40.83
CA ALA A 15 10.84 4.79 -39.52
C ALA A 15 11.62 3.82 -38.61
N THR A 16 11.86 4.22 -37.36
CA THR A 16 12.58 3.40 -36.36
C THR A 16 11.63 2.45 -35.60
N PHE A 17 10.35 2.77 -35.53
CA PHE A 17 9.31 2.01 -34.83
C PHE A 17 8.06 1.93 -35.71
N CYS A 18 7.28 0.87 -35.53
CA CYS A 18 6.03 0.69 -36.25
C CYS A 18 4.94 1.63 -35.71
N ALA A 19 4.28 2.37 -36.60
CA ALA A 19 3.19 3.28 -36.24
C ALA A 19 1.92 2.56 -35.74
N ASN A 20 1.80 1.26 -35.97
CA ASN A 20 0.64 0.44 -35.57
C ASN A 20 0.84 -0.28 -34.22
N CYS A 21 1.97 -0.98 -34.02
CA CYS A 21 2.23 -1.77 -32.80
C CYS A 21 3.44 -1.32 -31.97
N GLY A 22 4.14 -0.25 -32.35
CA GLY A 22 5.32 0.26 -31.64
C GLY A 22 6.60 -0.59 -31.77
N ALA A 23 6.54 -1.79 -32.36
CA ALA A 23 7.70 -2.66 -32.52
C ALA A 23 8.83 -1.99 -33.34
N LYS A 24 10.09 -2.18 -32.92
CA LYS A 24 11.25 -1.58 -33.59
C LYS A 24 11.40 -2.13 -35.01
N LEU A 25 11.49 -1.24 -35.99
CA LEU A 25 11.73 -1.59 -37.39
C LEU A 25 13.24 -1.70 -37.61
N VAL A 26 13.72 -2.92 -37.81
CA VAL A 26 15.14 -3.17 -38.10
C VAL A 26 15.36 -2.93 -39.60
N LYS A 27 16.16 -1.92 -39.95
CA LYS A 27 16.58 -1.72 -41.34
C LYS A 27 17.56 -2.85 -41.72
N PRO A 28 17.37 -3.55 -42.86
CA PRO A 28 18.35 -4.50 -43.36
C PRO A 28 19.54 -3.75 -44.00
N ALA A 29 20.41 -3.19 -43.17
CA ALA A 29 21.83 -3.11 -43.52
C ALA A 29 22.41 -4.53 -43.50
N GLN A 30 23.33 -4.85 -44.41
CA GLN A 30 23.66 -6.23 -44.74
C GLN A 30 24.26 -7.04 -43.57
N SER A 31 23.77 -8.27 -43.46
CA SER A 31 24.41 -9.48 -42.92
C SER A 31 25.66 -9.33 -42.03
N SER A 32 25.53 -9.67 -40.76
CA SER A 32 26.65 -10.15 -39.92
C SER A 32 26.14 -11.04 -38.78
N GLN A 33 26.01 -12.34 -39.03
CA GLN A 33 25.84 -13.41 -38.03
C GLN A 33 26.49 -14.70 -38.58
N PRO A 34 26.89 -15.68 -37.74
CA PRO A 34 26.76 -15.71 -36.28
C PRO A 34 28.09 -15.85 -35.52
N THR A 35 28.07 -15.59 -34.21
CA THR A 35 28.94 -16.30 -33.26
C THR A 35 28.24 -16.39 -31.91
N GLN A 36 28.23 -17.58 -31.32
CA GLN A 36 27.68 -17.89 -29.99
C GLN A 36 28.78 -18.57 -29.17
N GLN A 37 28.61 -18.62 -27.83
CA GLN A 37 29.59 -19.14 -26.84
C GLN A 37 30.78 -18.16 -26.61
N VAL A 38 31.41 -17.97 -25.44
CA VAL A 38 31.28 -18.37 -24.00
C VAL A 38 32.33 -17.46 -23.27
N GLN A 39 32.28 -16.90 -22.05
CA GLN A 39 31.41 -16.76 -20.86
C GLN A 39 31.94 -15.52 -20.04
N PRO A 40 31.53 -15.18 -18.78
CA PRO A 40 30.34 -15.48 -17.98
C PRO A 40 29.58 -14.19 -17.51
N VAL A 41 28.71 -14.29 -16.50
CA VAL A 41 27.73 -13.25 -16.10
C VAL A 41 28.34 -12.04 -15.34
N LYS A 42 27.93 -10.82 -15.71
CA LYS A 42 27.90 -9.63 -14.82
C LYS A 42 26.49 -9.00 -14.82
N PRO A 43 25.72 -9.05 -13.72
CA PRO A 43 24.32 -8.63 -13.72
C PRO A 43 24.14 -7.12 -13.47
N ALA A 44 24.30 -6.31 -14.52
CA ALA A 44 23.89 -4.91 -14.55
C ALA A 44 23.29 -4.57 -15.93
N LYS A 45 22.22 -3.77 -16.07
CA LYS A 45 21.81 -2.64 -15.23
C LYS A 45 20.32 -2.68 -14.81
N THR A 46 20.03 -2.09 -13.66
CA THR A 46 18.78 -2.26 -12.89
C THR A 46 17.58 -1.44 -13.42
N GLY A 47 16.95 -1.88 -14.51
CA GLY A 47 15.86 -1.14 -15.18
C GLY A 47 14.60 -0.84 -14.35
N LYS A 48 14.27 -1.64 -13.32
CA LYS A 48 13.01 -1.50 -12.56
C LYS A 48 12.98 -0.42 -11.45
N ARG A 49 14.13 0.12 -10.99
CA ARG A 49 14.19 0.97 -9.78
C ARG A 49 13.36 2.26 -9.82
N ARG A 50 13.03 2.81 -11.00
CA ARG A 50 12.26 4.08 -11.12
C ARG A 50 10.75 3.93 -10.92
N ALA A 51 10.17 2.75 -11.18
CA ALA A 51 8.77 2.47 -10.87
C ALA A 51 8.60 2.15 -9.37
N ASP A 52 9.51 1.32 -8.85
CA ASP A 52 9.54 0.81 -7.48
C ASP A 52 9.50 1.91 -6.41
N LEU A 53 10.36 2.94 -6.53
CA LEU A 53 10.43 4.05 -5.57
C LEU A 53 9.10 4.81 -5.40
N LYS A 54 8.23 4.87 -6.42
CA LYS A 54 6.90 5.50 -6.30
C LYS A 54 5.89 4.60 -5.59
N GLN A 55 6.03 3.28 -5.70
CA GLN A 55 5.19 2.29 -5.00
C GLN A 55 5.49 2.29 -3.50
N VAL A 56 6.76 2.13 -3.11
CA VAL A 56 7.19 2.09 -1.71
C VAL A 56 6.82 3.37 -0.95
N ARG A 57 6.93 4.55 -1.60
CA ARG A 57 6.53 5.84 -0.99
C ARG A 57 5.03 5.94 -0.71
N LYS A 58 4.16 5.26 -1.48
CA LYS A 58 2.70 5.25 -1.25
C LYS A 58 2.34 4.33 -0.08
N TRP A 59 2.94 3.15 0.00
CA TRP A 59 2.76 2.21 1.12
C TRP A 59 3.36 2.71 2.44
N LYS A 60 4.56 3.33 2.44
CA LYS A 60 5.16 3.87 3.68
C LYS A 60 4.28 4.94 4.34
N LYS A 61 3.54 5.73 3.56
CA LYS A 61 2.54 6.66 4.12
C LYS A 61 1.36 5.94 4.79
N GLN A 62 0.85 4.87 4.18
CA GLN A 62 -0.26 4.10 4.78
C GLN A 62 0.15 3.38 6.07
N ILE A 63 1.37 2.82 6.12
CA ILE A 63 1.91 2.19 7.34
C ILE A 63 2.04 3.23 8.48
N LEU A 64 2.51 4.45 8.18
CA LEU A 64 2.60 5.52 9.18
C LEU A 64 1.22 5.98 9.68
N ILE A 65 0.21 6.07 8.81
CA ILE A 65 -1.16 6.41 9.21
C ILE A 65 -1.76 5.30 10.08
N ALA A 66 -1.61 4.03 9.68
CA ALA A 66 -2.09 2.89 10.44
C ALA A 66 -1.44 2.80 11.83
N ALA A 67 -0.12 3.03 11.92
CA ALA A 67 0.60 3.08 13.19
C ALA A 67 0.14 4.24 14.09
N ALA A 68 -0.11 5.42 13.53
CA ALA A 68 -0.63 6.56 14.29
C ALA A 68 -2.06 6.30 14.82
N VAL A 69 -2.95 5.73 13.99
CA VAL A 69 -4.30 5.35 14.41
C VAL A 69 -4.25 4.26 15.49
N LEU A 70 -3.38 3.26 15.36
CA LEU A 70 -3.19 2.21 16.36
C LEU A 70 -2.69 2.78 17.69
N LEU A 71 -1.73 3.72 17.66
CA LEU A 71 -1.26 4.41 18.87
C LEU A 71 -2.36 5.24 19.53
N VAL A 72 -3.19 5.96 18.75
CA VAL A 72 -4.34 6.71 19.30
C VAL A 72 -5.39 5.78 19.90
N LEU A 73 -5.66 4.63 19.29
CA LEU A 73 -6.59 3.63 19.83
C LEU A 73 -6.06 2.99 21.12
N LEU A 74 -4.78 2.63 21.17
CA LEU A 74 -4.14 2.06 22.38
C LEU A 74 -4.08 3.09 23.51
N ALA A 75 -3.69 4.33 23.20
CA ALA A 75 -3.68 5.43 24.17
C ALA A 75 -5.09 5.74 24.68
N GLY A 76 -6.08 5.87 23.78
CA GLY A 76 -7.48 6.11 24.13
C GLY A 76 -8.09 4.98 24.97
N TYR A 77 -7.76 3.71 24.66
CA TYR A 77 -8.18 2.57 25.46
C TYR A 77 -7.56 2.60 26.87
N GLY A 78 -6.24 2.80 26.99
CA GLY A 78 -5.56 2.88 28.27
C GLY A 78 -6.03 4.07 29.12
N TYR A 79 -6.11 5.25 28.52
CA TYR A 79 -6.56 6.47 29.20
C TYR A 79 -8.04 6.39 29.58
N GLY A 80 -8.89 5.82 28.72
CA GLY A 80 -10.30 5.55 29.04
C GLY A 80 -10.46 4.59 30.21
N LYS A 81 -9.68 3.50 30.27
CA LYS A 81 -9.66 2.58 31.42
C LYS A 81 -9.24 3.29 32.71
N ALA A 82 -8.26 4.18 32.66
CA ALA A 82 -7.82 4.97 33.82
C ALA A 82 -8.85 6.05 34.24
N TYR A 83 -9.54 6.66 33.26
CA TYR A 83 -10.58 7.65 33.50
C TYR A 83 -11.81 7.03 34.18
N TYR A 84 -12.43 6.02 33.55
CA TYR A 84 -13.61 5.33 34.08
C TYR A 84 -13.36 4.55 35.38
N ALA A 85 -12.09 4.29 35.73
CA ALA A 85 -11.75 3.75 37.05
C ALA A 85 -12.10 4.71 38.19
N LYS A 86 -12.11 6.05 37.96
CA LYS A 86 -12.49 7.04 38.96
C LYS A 86 -14.00 7.08 39.22
N ASP A 87 -14.82 7.01 38.18
CA ASP A 87 -16.29 6.95 38.33
C ASP A 87 -16.73 5.76 39.19
N LYS A 88 -15.99 4.65 39.13
CA LYS A 88 -16.25 3.44 39.93
C LYS A 88 -16.27 3.72 41.45
N GLN A 89 -15.55 4.75 41.90
CA GLN A 89 -15.45 5.16 43.30
C GLN A 89 -16.70 5.89 43.82
N ILE A 90 -17.57 6.39 42.92
CA ILE A 90 -18.84 7.06 43.26
C ILE A 90 -20.00 6.05 43.33
N VAL A 91 -20.03 5.08 42.42
CA VAL A 91 -21.12 4.08 42.38
C VAL A 91 -21.06 3.06 43.51
N GLN A 92 -19.87 2.72 44.04
CA GLN A 92 -19.76 1.81 45.19
C GLN A 92 -20.49 2.32 46.45
N PRO A 93 -20.18 3.51 47.01
CA PRO A 93 -20.88 4.00 48.21
C PRO A 93 -22.37 4.24 47.97
N LEU A 94 -22.77 4.66 46.77
CA LEU A 94 -24.19 4.82 46.42
C LEU A 94 -24.93 3.47 46.42
N GLN A 95 -24.32 2.41 45.90
CA GLN A 95 -24.93 1.09 45.86
C GLN A 95 -24.93 0.41 47.25
N GLU A 96 -23.93 0.68 48.09
CA GLU A 96 -23.93 0.25 49.49
C GLU A 96 -25.01 0.98 50.30
N TYR A 97 -25.18 2.28 50.08
CA TYR A 97 -26.26 3.09 50.67
C TYR A 97 -27.65 2.56 50.30
N TYR A 98 -27.89 2.19 49.03
CA TYR A 98 -29.18 1.62 48.62
C TYR A 98 -29.42 0.20 49.17
N LYS A 99 -28.39 -0.63 49.36
CA LYS A 99 -28.54 -1.91 50.09
C LYS A 99 -28.90 -1.70 51.55
N ALA A 100 -28.31 -0.70 52.20
CA ALA A 100 -28.55 -0.38 53.60
C ALA A 100 -29.92 0.29 53.86
N ASN A 101 -30.56 0.83 52.82
CA ASN A 101 -31.83 1.57 52.90
C ASN A 101 -32.82 1.10 51.81
N PRO A 102 -33.36 -0.13 51.89
CA PRO A 102 -34.14 -0.73 50.80
C PRO A 102 -35.40 0.06 50.44
N ASP A 103 -36.14 0.59 51.43
CA ASP A 103 -37.40 1.32 51.23
C ASP A 103 -37.24 2.59 50.37
N GLN A 104 -36.09 3.26 50.49
CA GLN A 104 -35.73 4.43 49.68
C GLN A 104 -35.59 4.11 48.18
N GLY A 105 -35.31 2.84 47.84
CA GLY A 105 -35.21 2.39 46.44
C GLY A 105 -36.56 2.29 45.73
N GLN A 106 -37.66 2.09 46.47
CA GLN A 106 -39.00 1.91 45.90
C GLN A 106 -39.69 3.24 45.60
N GLN A 107 -39.41 4.28 46.40
CA GLN A 107 -40.05 5.60 46.32
C GLN A 107 -39.57 6.46 45.12
N ARG A 108 -38.51 6.04 44.40
CA ARG A 108 -38.02 6.67 43.15
C ARG A 108 -38.45 5.92 41.88
N ARG A 109 -39.47 5.05 41.98
CA ARG A 109 -39.91 4.15 40.90
C ARG A 109 -41.33 4.45 40.40
N CYS A 110 -41.81 5.66 40.69
CA CYS A 110 -43.08 6.24 40.27
C CYS A 110 -42.83 7.33 39.22
#